data_AF-A0A759K730-F1
#
_entry.id   AF-A0A759K730-F1
#
_cell.length_a   1.000
_cell.length_b   1.000
_cell.length_c   1.000
_cell.angle_alpha   90.00
_cell.angle_beta   90.00
_cell.angle_gamma   90.00
#
_symmetry.space_group_name_H-M   'P 1'
#
loop_
_entity.id
_entity.type
_entity.pdbx_description
1 polymer ?
#
loop_
_entity_poly.entity_id
_entity_poly.type
_entity_poly.pdbx_seq_one_letter_code
_entity_poly.pdbx_strand_id
1 'polypeptide(L)'
;MEQNEFYREVRHRAASLQVSVNRMALKRWCDSPEHRRQLREICRGTVPFMLPPEAGREQIWRREAWAYLEQEYPEALKQLLSLSGSSVLKRQAARGELYAGAVLHTLLKDWLKEYTGERERCY
;
A
#
# COMPACT_ATOMS: atom_id res chain seq x y z
N MET A 1 -16.07 21.25 27.10
CA MET A 1 -14.82 21.07 26.34
C MET A 1 -14.22 19.68 26.55
N GLU A 2 -14.32 19.09 27.76
CA GLU A 2 -13.78 17.76 28.11
C GLU A 2 -14.29 16.57 27.26
N GLN A 3 -15.57 16.54 26.87
CA GLN A 3 -16.08 15.47 25.99
C GLN A 3 -15.32 15.42 24.64
N ASN A 4 -14.93 16.58 24.11
CA ASN A 4 -14.23 16.66 22.82
C ASN A 4 -12.77 16.15 22.93
N GLU A 5 -12.15 16.32 24.10
CA GLU A 5 -10.83 15.76 24.41
C GLU A 5 -10.89 14.26 24.63
N PHE A 6 -11.88 13.76 25.37
CA PHE A 6 -12.10 12.32 25.55
C PHE A 6 -12.31 11.60 24.22
N TYR A 7 -13.19 12.10 23.34
CA TYR A 7 -13.42 11.48 22.03
C TYR A 7 -12.18 11.56 21.12
N ARG A 8 -11.38 12.63 21.20
CA ARG A 8 -10.10 12.72 20.49
C ARG A 8 -9.11 11.66 20.99
N GLU A 9 -8.97 11.51 22.30
CA GLU A 9 -8.06 10.54 22.90
C GLU A 9 -8.48 9.10 22.57
N VAL A 10 -9.77 8.78 22.66
CA VAL A 10 -10.30 7.46 22.24
C VAL A 10 -10.02 7.20 20.76
N ARG A 11 -10.24 8.18 19.88
CA ARG A 11 -9.93 8.04 18.45
C ARG A 11 -8.43 7.83 18.21
N HIS A 12 -7.58 8.55 18.92
CA HIS A 12 -6.13 8.40 18.83
C HIS A 12 -5.68 7.00 19.25
N ARG A 13 -6.14 6.52 20.41
CA ARG A 13 -5.84 5.16 20.90
C ARG A 13 -6.38 4.08 19.98
N ALA A 14 -7.60 4.23 19.47
CA ALA A 14 -8.18 3.30 18.52
C ALA A 14 -7.36 3.24 17.21
N ALA A 15 -6.88 4.38 16.70
CA ALA A 15 -6.01 4.41 15.54
C ALA A 15 -4.67 3.68 15.80
N SER A 16 -4.04 3.90 16.96
CA SER A 16 -2.80 3.19 17.33
C SER A 16 -2.99 1.69 17.49
N LEU A 17 -4.13 1.25 18.05
CA LEU A 17 -4.50 -0.17 18.11
C LEU A 17 -4.73 -0.75 16.72
N GLN A 18 -5.44 -0.04 15.84
CA GLN A 18 -5.69 -0.48 14.46
C GLN A 18 -4.38 -0.68 13.69
N VAL A 19 -3.40 0.21 13.86
CA VAL A 19 -2.06 0.04 13.26
C VAL A 19 -1.40 -1.25 13.74
N SER A 20 -1.48 -1.54 15.03
CA SER A 20 -0.90 -2.76 15.62
C SER A 20 -1.59 -4.02 15.10
N VAL A 21 -2.93 -4.01 15.01
CA VAL A 21 -3.72 -5.11 14.44
C VAL A 21 -3.38 -5.34 12.97
N ASN A 22 -3.27 -4.27 12.17
CA ASN A 22 -2.90 -4.37 10.77
C ASN A 22 -1.51 -4.98 10.58
N ARG A 23 -0.52 -4.59 11.41
CA ARG A 23 0.82 -5.20 11.39
C ARG A 23 0.79 -6.69 11.72
N MET A 24 0.02 -7.10 12.72
CA MET A 24 -0.14 -8.51 13.06
C MET A 24 -0.80 -9.31 11.93
N ALA A 25 -1.84 -8.74 11.31
CA ALA A 25 -2.53 -9.37 10.18
C ALA A 25 -1.62 -9.48 8.95
N LEU A 26 -0.84 -8.44 8.66
CA LEU A 26 0.15 -8.46 7.58
C LEU A 26 1.23 -9.50 7.81
N LYS A 27 1.79 -9.58 9.02
CA LYS A 27 2.77 -10.60 9.39
C LYS A 27 2.24 -12.00 9.11
N ARG A 28 1.03 -12.30 9.59
CA ARG A 28 0.37 -13.61 9.35
C ARG A 28 0.13 -13.86 7.86
N TRP A 29 -0.27 -12.84 7.12
CA TRP A 29 -0.48 -12.96 5.69
C TRP A 29 0.83 -13.31 4.97
N CYS A 30 1.95 -12.70 5.38
CA CYS A 30 3.29 -12.98 4.86
C CYS A 30 3.90 -14.34 5.28
N ASP A 31 3.26 -15.12 6.17
CA ASP A 31 3.73 -16.46 6.51
C ASP A 31 3.70 -17.41 5.28
N SER A 32 2.81 -17.13 4.31
CA SER A 32 2.75 -17.85 3.04
C SER A 32 3.85 -17.40 2.07
N PRO A 33 4.65 -18.33 1.49
CA PRO A 33 5.61 -18.01 0.43
C PRO A 33 4.98 -17.34 -0.80
N GLU A 34 3.76 -17.73 -1.17
CA GLU A 34 3.04 -17.17 -2.32
C GLU A 34 2.63 -15.72 -2.04
N HIS A 35 2.16 -15.41 -0.84
CA HIS A 35 1.82 -14.03 -0.47
C HIS A 35 3.05 -13.11 -0.44
N ARG A 36 4.22 -13.63 -0.02
CA ARG A 36 5.48 -12.88 -0.10
C ARG A 36 5.88 -12.59 -1.53
N ARG A 37 5.72 -13.56 -2.44
CA ARG A 37 5.93 -13.36 -3.88
C ARG A 37 4.96 -12.31 -4.43
N GLN A 38 3.68 -12.41 -4.13
CA GLN A 38 2.66 -11.45 -4.57
C GLN A 38 2.94 -10.04 -4.05
N LEU A 39 3.32 -9.89 -2.78
CA LEU A 39 3.75 -8.60 -2.22
C LEU A 39 4.91 -7.99 -3.01
N ARG A 40 5.89 -8.83 -3.40
CA ARG A 40 7.03 -8.39 -4.20
C ARG A 40 6.62 -7.94 -5.59
N GLU A 41 5.81 -8.72 -6.30
CA GLU A 41 5.36 -8.37 -7.65
C GLU A 41 4.45 -7.14 -7.65
N ILE A 42 3.56 -7.02 -6.67
CA ILE A 42 2.72 -5.81 -6.51
C ILE A 42 3.59 -4.59 -6.20
N CYS A 43 4.59 -4.72 -5.31
CA CYS A 43 5.53 -3.64 -5.03
C CYS A 43 6.28 -3.20 -6.29
N ARG A 44 6.72 -4.14 -7.14
CA ARG A 44 7.35 -3.82 -8.43
C ARG A 44 6.39 -3.14 -9.39
N GLY A 45 5.16 -3.62 -9.50
CA GLY A 45 4.14 -3.00 -10.35
C GLY A 45 3.73 -1.58 -9.93
N THR A 46 4.11 -1.14 -8.72
CA THR A 46 3.94 0.25 -8.27
C THR A 46 5.12 1.18 -8.58
N VAL A 47 6.24 0.68 -9.13
CA VAL A 47 7.39 1.50 -9.55
C VAL A 47 7.02 2.65 -10.51
N PRO A 48 6.05 2.50 -11.44
CA PRO A 48 5.56 3.62 -12.27
C PRO A 48 5.12 4.88 -11.50
N PHE A 49 4.73 4.73 -10.22
CA PHE A 49 4.36 5.87 -9.38
C PHE A 49 5.56 6.57 -8.73
N MET A 50 6.77 6.03 -8.87
CA MET A 50 8.01 6.63 -8.37
C MET A 50 8.79 7.40 -9.44
N LEU A 51 8.44 7.23 -10.73
CA LEU A 51 9.14 7.89 -11.82
C LEU A 51 8.53 9.27 -12.12
N PRO A 52 9.37 10.26 -12.48
CA PRO A 52 8.90 11.58 -12.87
C PRO A 52 7.95 11.49 -14.07
N PRO A 53 6.98 12.43 -14.18
CA PRO A 53 6.12 12.51 -15.35
C PRO A 53 6.94 12.72 -16.62
N GLU A 54 6.75 11.86 -17.63
CA GLU A 54 7.21 12.13 -18.99
C GLU A 54 6.24 13.11 -19.67
N ALA A 55 6.78 14.06 -20.43
CA ALA A 55 6.01 15.10 -21.09
C ALA A 55 4.86 14.48 -21.91
N GLY A 56 3.62 14.85 -21.58
CA GLY A 56 2.40 14.40 -22.28
C GLY A 56 1.85 13.03 -21.89
N ARG A 57 2.46 12.31 -20.93
CA ARG A 57 1.99 10.99 -20.47
C ARG A 57 1.61 10.93 -19.00
N GLU A 58 1.51 12.06 -18.30
CA GLU A 58 1.60 12.11 -16.82
C GLU A 58 0.68 11.16 -16.03
N GLN A 59 -0.42 10.63 -16.59
CA GLN A 59 -1.33 9.72 -15.87
C GLN A 59 -1.66 8.39 -16.56
N ILE A 60 -1.59 8.29 -17.89
CA ILE A 60 -2.16 7.13 -18.62
C ILE A 60 -1.42 5.84 -18.25
N TRP A 61 -0.10 5.82 -18.38
CA TRP A 61 0.73 4.66 -18.07
C TRP A 61 0.66 4.23 -16.58
N ARG A 62 0.45 5.17 -15.64
CA ARG A 62 0.23 4.84 -14.21
C ARG A 62 -1.13 4.17 -13.98
N ARG A 63 -2.16 4.59 -14.71
CA ARG A 63 -3.48 3.94 -14.70
C ARG A 63 -3.40 2.56 -15.33
N GLU A 64 -2.65 2.39 -16.41
CA GLU A 64 -2.40 1.09 -17.05
C GLU A 64 -1.66 0.14 -16.10
N ALA A 65 -0.61 0.63 -15.42
CA ALA A 65 0.10 -0.14 -14.40
C ALA A 65 -0.82 -0.54 -13.24
N TRP A 66 -1.71 0.36 -12.79
CA TRP A 66 -2.71 0.05 -11.78
C TRP A 66 -3.72 -1.00 -12.26
N ALA A 67 -4.23 -0.85 -13.48
CA ALA A 67 -5.19 -1.79 -14.07
C ALA A 67 -4.58 -3.20 -14.20
N TYR A 68 -3.31 -3.29 -14.59
CA TYR A 68 -2.58 -4.55 -14.61
C TYR A 68 -2.53 -5.20 -13.22
N LEU A 69 -2.22 -4.44 -12.18
CA LEU A 69 -2.21 -4.95 -10.80
C LEU A 69 -3.59 -5.42 -10.32
N GLU A 70 -4.66 -4.70 -10.69
CA GLU A 70 -6.03 -5.10 -10.36
C GLU A 70 -6.45 -6.38 -11.09
N GLN A 71 -5.94 -6.61 -12.30
CA GLN A 71 -6.22 -7.81 -13.08
C GLN A 71 -5.41 -9.02 -12.62
N GLU A 72 -4.11 -8.85 -12.39
CA GLU A 72 -3.18 -9.96 -12.09
C GLU A 72 -3.26 -10.38 -10.60
N TYR A 73 -3.48 -9.43 -9.69
CA TYR A 73 -3.46 -9.66 -8.25
C TYR A 73 -4.68 -9.12 -7.51
N PRO A 74 -5.93 -9.40 -7.95
CA PRO A 74 -7.13 -8.74 -7.42
C PRO A 74 -7.30 -8.90 -5.90
N GLU A 75 -7.21 -10.13 -5.40
CA GLU A 75 -7.43 -10.41 -3.96
C GLU A 75 -6.25 -9.97 -3.10
N ALA A 76 -5.01 -10.19 -3.56
CA ALA A 76 -3.82 -9.77 -2.83
C ALA A 76 -3.74 -8.24 -2.74
N LEU A 77 -3.99 -7.53 -3.84
CA LEU A 77 -4.02 -6.07 -3.86
C LEU A 77 -5.13 -5.52 -2.95
N LYS A 78 -6.33 -6.12 -2.99
CA LYS A 78 -7.43 -5.75 -2.09
C LYS A 78 -7.06 -5.95 -0.62
N GLN A 79 -6.40 -7.05 -0.29
CA GLN A 79 -5.93 -7.32 1.08
C GLN A 79 -4.87 -6.31 1.52
N LEU A 80 -3.88 -6.00 0.69
CA LEU A 80 -2.83 -5.02 1.03
C LEU A 80 -3.40 -3.61 1.21
N LEU A 81 -4.37 -3.22 0.38
CA LEU A 81 -5.04 -1.92 0.49
C LEU A 81 -5.95 -1.83 1.72
N SER A 82 -6.54 -2.95 2.17
CA SER A 82 -7.30 -2.94 3.43
C SER A 82 -6.37 -2.79 4.63
N LEU A 83 -5.20 -3.45 4.59
CA LEU A 83 -4.18 -3.37 5.63
C LEU A 83 -3.46 -2.02 5.68
N SER A 84 -3.38 -1.29 4.56
CA SER A 84 -2.87 0.09 4.54
C SER A 84 -3.84 1.10 5.17
N GLY A 85 -5.07 0.69 5.46
CA GLY A 85 -6.05 1.49 6.19
C GLY A 85 -6.61 2.68 5.41
N SER A 86 -6.42 2.76 4.09
CA SER A 86 -6.82 3.93 3.30
C SER A 86 -7.56 3.59 2.01
N SER A 87 -8.88 3.74 2.05
CA SER A 87 -9.74 3.73 0.87
C SER A 87 -9.44 4.89 -0.09
N VAL A 88 -8.83 5.96 0.43
CA VAL A 88 -8.37 7.12 -0.35
C VAL A 88 -7.16 6.76 -1.21
N LEU A 89 -6.19 6.01 -0.66
CA LEU A 89 -5.02 5.54 -1.42
C LEU A 89 -5.44 4.71 -2.63
N LYS A 90 -6.37 3.77 -2.46
CA LYS A 90 -6.92 2.98 -3.58
C LYS A 90 -7.48 3.88 -4.68
N ARG A 91 -8.36 4.81 -4.33
CA ARG A 91 -9.06 5.66 -5.30
C ARG A 91 -8.10 6.58 -6.05
N GLN A 92 -7.10 7.11 -5.36
CA GLN A 92 -6.12 8.02 -5.96
C GLN A 92 -5.11 7.26 -6.83
N ALA A 93 -4.61 6.10 -6.39
CA ALA A 93 -3.74 5.26 -7.20
C ALA A 93 -4.44 4.80 -8.50
N ALA A 94 -5.72 4.42 -8.42
CA ALA A 94 -6.54 4.08 -9.59
C ALA A 94 -6.71 5.23 -10.60
N ARG A 95 -6.56 6.48 -10.17
CA ARG A 95 -6.58 7.67 -11.05
C ARG A 95 -5.21 7.97 -11.65
N GLY A 96 -4.17 7.23 -11.28
CA GLY A 96 -2.80 7.49 -11.70
C GLY A 96 -2.12 8.61 -10.90
N GLU A 97 -2.65 8.95 -9.72
CA GLU A 97 -2.08 10.03 -8.88
C GLU A 97 -0.70 9.63 -8.36
N LEU A 98 0.31 10.43 -8.72
CA LEU A 98 1.72 10.18 -8.39
C LEU A 98 1.93 9.97 -6.89
N TYR A 99 1.51 10.94 -6.06
CA TYR A 99 1.76 10.92 -4.63
C TYR A 99 1.11 9.74 -3.92
N ALA A 100 -0.13 9.40 -4.28
CA ALA A 100 -0.82 8.27 -3.66
C ALA A 100 -0.15 6.94 -3.99
N GLY A 101 0.25 6.75 -5.25
CA GLY A 101 0.98 5.56 -5.65
C GLY A 101 2.40 5.50 -5.08
N ALA A 102 3.09 6.63 -4.93
CA ALA A 102 4.41 6.70 -4.30
C ALA A 102 4.36 6.35 -2.80
N VAL A 103 3.32 6.83 -2.09
CA VAL A 103 3.06 6.46 -0.70
C VAL A 103 2.78 4.95 -0.60
N LEU A 104 1.95 4.41 -1.50
CA LEU A 104 1.69 2.97 -1.53
C LEU A 104 2.97 2.17 -1.81
N HIS A 105 3.76 2.55 -2.81
CA HIS A 105 5.03 1.89 -3.12
C HIS A 105 5.96 1.86 -1.91
N THR A 106 6.13 3.01 -1.25
CA THR A 106 6.98 3.13 -0.06
C THR A 106 6.49 2.21 1.06
N LEU A 107 5.18 2.20 1.31
CA LEU A 107 4.58 1.33 2.32
C LEU A 107 4.81 -0.16 2.01
N LEU A 108 4.59 -0.58 0.77
CA LEU A 108 4.80 -1.98 0.35
C LEU A 108 6.28 -2.38 0.44
N LYS A 109 7.19 -1.47 0.08
CA LYS A 109 8.64 -1.66 0.18
C LYS A 109 9.08 -1.85 1.64
N ASP A 110 8.56 -1.05 2.55
CA ASP A 110 8.84 -1.17 3.99
C ASP A 110 8.33 -2.52 4.53
N TRP A 111 7.15 -2.97 4.08
CA TRP A 111 6.61 -4.27 4.44
C TRP A 111 7.44 -5.44 3.92
N LEU A 112 7.96 -5.36 2.69
CA LEU A 112 8.90 -6.36 2.18
C LEU A 112 10.13 -6.45 3.08
N LYS A 113 10.72 -5.30 3.39
CA LYS A 113 11.91 -5.23 4.24
C LYS A 113 11.65 -5.82 5.64
N GLU A 114 10.50 -5.53 6.23
CA GLU A 114 10.16 -5.95 7.60
C GLU A 114 9.72 -7.43 7.68
N TYR A 115 8.93 -7.92 6.72
CA TYR A 115 8.23 -9.20 6.85
C TYR A 115 8.74 -10.30 5.91
N THR A 116 9.53 -9.99 4.89
CA THR A 116 10.14 -11.02 4.02
C THR A 116 11.64 -11.16 4.23
N GLY A 117 12.27 -10.23 4.97
CA GLY A 117 13.72 -10.22 5.21
C GLY A 117 14.53 -9.84 3.97
N GLU A 118 13.87 -9.38 2.91
CA GLU A 118 14.52 -8.96 1.67
C GLU A 118 15.09 -7.55 1.82
N ARG A 119 16.40 -7.46 2.06
CA ARG A 119 17.14 -6.21 1.87
C ARG A 119 17.41 -6.02 0.37
N GLU A 120 16.70 -5.05 -0.21
CA GLU A 120 17.10 -4.27 -1.38
C GLU A 120 17.60 -5.06 -2.62
N ARG A 121 16.66 -5.63 -3.38
CA ARG A 121 16.78 -5.71 -4.85
C ARG A 121 15.43 -5.40 -5.50
N CYS A 122 15.01 -4.15 -5.38
CA CYS A 122 13.95 -3.58 -6.20
C CYS A 122 14.60 -2.43 -6.97
N TYR A 123 15.14 -2.76 -8.13
CA TYR A 123 15.50 -1.83 -9.19
C TYR A 123 14.37 -1.87 -10.21
#